data_AF-A0A535A9L8-F1
#
_entry.id   AF-A0A535A9L8-F1
#
_cell.length_a   1.000
_cell.length_b   1.000
_cell.length_c   1.000
_cell.angle_alpha   90.00
_cell.angle_beta   90.00
_cell.angle_gamma   90.00
#
_symmetry.space_group_name_H-M   'P 1'
#
loop_
_entity.id
_entity.type
_entity.pdbx_description
1 polymer ?
#
loop_
_entity_poly.entity_id
_entity_poly.type
_entity_poly.pdbx_seq_one_letter_code
_entity_poly.pdbx_strand_id
1 'polypeptide(L)'
;MKIGRALERRAMRGMDAGVLLAAMLLLGAGATAARAATTLDLAPAADTFIQAGTEAGWDHGLDDHLRIDADTAALTYLRFDLSAVGVPVTRATLTLFCTDGSPDGGTLYPLGQSRWVEGDRTGKDASSASGTGLKWNDVDENGDGSVDDHDRGGGDDSLVPDLARPIGALGAVVAGQAVTVDVTAAFQTGAGLYSLVIRSGSTNGASYASRENSIATERPRLHLELGDVPAVTTTTLPTSVPTTTIPPTVTTTTLPAPPKPSGPLHVLGASSGGCRVVAAVTGWSGAGAAVRCTDGDTCDADGAADASCMAPVTLCLESKSAGVCTADALAALKLSTDPRLQAVSAAFEDMKAHMPADASEACMAAVDLPVAKGRLALKMQRLGKGPRKTLALVCRPPRKTHTPRPKPGPRPPAGTTFATIQKQIFDASCATPTCHGAAAASGGLDLAPGSSYGNLVGVPAANPGAQAGGLLRVAPGNADSSFLLQKLLGNLTPAEGVRMPLVGRPPTPAQLDMIRRWIAAGAPQTAPF
;
A
#
# COMPACT_ATOMS: atom_id res chain seq x y z
N MET A 1 -44.09 -75.31 29.42
CA MET A 1 -42.79 -76.01 29.30
C MET A 1 -41.69 -74.98 29.52
N LYS A 2 -40.95 -75.10 30.63
CA LYS A 2 -39.65 -74.49 31.02
C LYS A 2 -39.48 -72.96 30.78
N ILE A 3 -39.62 -72.09 31.80
CA ILE A 3 -38.67 -71.79 32.91
C ILE A 3 -37.34 -71.25 32.34
N GLY A 4 -37.04 -69.94 32.37
CA GLY A 4 -36.59 -69.10 33.50
C GLY A 4 -35.30 -68.36 33.04
N ARG A 5 -34.76 -67.25 33.55
CA ARG A 5 -34.95 -66.27 34.65
C ARG A 5 -34.21 -65.00 34.15
N ALA A 6 -34.80 -63.81 34.09
CA ALA A 6 -34.80 -62.74 35.10
C ALA A 6 -33.41 -62.37 35.69
N LEU A 7 -33.02 -61.08 35.57
CA LEU A 7 -32.70 -60.21 36.71
C LEU A 7 -32.36 -58.76 36.29
N GLU A 8 -33.34 -57.86 36.47
CA GLU A 8 -33.10 -56.48 36.91
C GLU A 8 -32.52 -56.49 38.33
N ARG A 9 -31.60 -55.57 38.66
CA ARG A 9 -31.34 -55.18 40.06
C ARG A 9 -30.99 -53.69 40.20
N ARG A 10 -31.94 -53.00 40.87
CA ARG A 10 -31.82 -52.00 41.97
C ARG A 10 -31.04 -50.70 41.71
N ALA A 11 -31.65 -49.50 41.75
CA ALA A 11 -32.34 -48.81 42.86
C ALA A 11 -31.43 -48.45 44.04
N MET A 12 -31.25 -47.15 44.31
CA MET A 12 -31.50 -46.53 45.63
C MET A 12 -31.36 -45.00 45.60
N ARG A 13 -32.44 -44.31 45.95
CA ARG A 13 -32.47 -42.97 46.56
C ARG A 13 -32.08 -43.09 48.04
N GLY A 14 -31.42 -42.06 48.58
CA GLY A 14 -31.25 -41.77 50.01
C GLY A 14 -30.08 -40.79 50.18
N MET A 15 -30.31 -39.47 50.35
CA MET A 15 -30.44 -38.79 51.65
C MET A 15 -29.42 -39.27 52.67
N ASP A 16 -28.39 -38.47 52.97
CA ASP A 16 -28.30 -37.81 54.28
C ASP A 16 -27.13 -36.85 54.42
N ALA A 17 -27.38 -35.84 55.25
CA ALA A 17 -26.48 -34.79 55.67
C ALA A 17 -25.34 -35.32 56.55
N GLY A 18 -24.15 -34.71 56.42
CA GLY A 18 -23.01 -34.97 57.28
C GLY A 18 -22.09 -33.77 57.33
N VAL A 19 -22.30 -32.91 58.32
CA VAL A 19 -21.37 -31.86 58.73
C VAL A 19 -20.08 -32.53 59.23
N LEU A 20 -18.93 -32.15 58.66
CA LEU A 20 -17.62 -32.42 59.26
C LEU A 20 -16.73 -31.17 59.17
N LEU A 21 -16.36 -30.70 60.35
CA LEU A 21 -15.47 -29.59 60.65
C LEU A 21 -14.01 -30.09 60.67
N ALA A 22 -13.07 -29.17 60.40
CA ALA A 22 -11.61 -29.25 60.49
C ALA A 22 -10.88 -29.74 59.21
N ALA A 23 -9.78 -29.13 58.75
CA ALA A 23 -8.83 -28.26 59.42
C ALA A 23 -8.27 -27.20 58.45
N MET A 24 -8.13 -25.96 58.94
CA MET A 24 -7.21 -24.97 58.37
C MET A 24 -5.78 -25.51 58.53
N LEU A 25 -5.16 -25.93 57.43
CA LEU A 25 -3.72 -26.03 57.32
C LEU A 25 -3.25 -24.92 56.38
N LEU A 26 -2.72 -23.86 56.96
CA LEU A 26 -1.99 -22.81 56.25
C LEU A 26 -0.73 -23.43 55.63
N LEU A 27 -0.80 -23.88 54.38
CA LEU A 27 0.35 -23.87 53.50
C LEU A 27 0.26 -22.60 52.65
N GLY A 28 1.13 -21.65 52.97
CA GLY A 28 1.43 -20.52 52.11
C GLY A 28 2.04 -21.01 50.80
N ALA A 29 1.19 -21.36 49.85
CA ALA A 29 1.52 -21.15 48.46
C ALA A 29 1.08 -19.72 48.15
N GLY A 30 2.03 -18.84 47.85
CA GLY A 30 1.71 -17.60 47.15
C GLY A 30 1.06 -17.98 45.84
N ALA A 31 -0.26 -18.17 45.85
CA ALA A 31 -1.06 -18.19 44.66
C ALA A 31 -0.97 -16.77 44.12
N THR A 32 0.03 -16.51 43.30
CA THR A 32 -0.11 -15.50 42.25
C THR A 32 -1.39 -15.91 41.54
N ALA A 33 -2.49 -15.23 41.86
CA ALA A 33 -3.70 -15.35 41.08
C ALA A 33 -3.27 -15.06 39.64
N ALA A 34 -3.25 -16.11 38.81
CA ALA A 34 -2.97 -15.95 37.39
C ALA A 34 -4.07 -15.01 36.89
N ARG A 35 -3.68 -13.77 36.63
CA ARG A 35 -4.60 -12.76 36.10
C ARG A 35 -5.08 -13.31 34.76
N ALA A 36 -6.39 -13.41 34.57
CA ALA A 36 -6.92 -13.87 33.29
C ALA A 36 -6.38 -12.95 32.19
N ALA A 37 -5.74 -13.53 31.17
CA ALA A 37 -5.29 -12.78 30.01
C ALA A 37 -6.50 -12.07 29.40
N THR A 38 -6.33 -10.80 29.05
CA THR A 38 -7.41 -10.07 28.37
C THR A 38 -7.46 -10.60 26.94
N THR A 39 -8.58 -11.19 26.53
CA THR A 39 -8.73 -11.77 25.19
C THR A 39 -9.63 -10.91 24.30
N LEU A 40 -9.34 -10.87 23.01
CA LEU A 40 -10.12 -10.15 21.99
C LEU A 40 -10.25 -11.00 20.73
N ASP A 41 -11.48 -11.20 20.26
CA ASP A 41 -11.76 -11.85 18.98
C ASP A 41 -12.04 -10.80 17.91
N LEU A 42 -11.34 -10.89 16.79
CA LEU A 42 -11.52 -10.03 15.63
C LEU A 42 -12.00 -10.85 14.43
N ALA A 43 -12.99 -10.33 13.72
CA ALA A 43 -13.32 -10.77 12.38
C ALA A 43 -12.36 -10.11 11.37
N PRO A 44 -12.12 -10.73 10.20
CA PRO A 44 -11.41 -10.05 9.12
C PRO A 44 -12.18 -8.77 8.73
N ALA A 45 -11.42 -7.68 8.55
CA ALA A 45 -11.90 -6.42 8.01
C ALA A 45 -12.07 -6.48 6.49
N ALA A 46 -11.36 -7.39 5.83
CA ALA A 46 -11.56 -7.80 4.45
C ALA A 46 -10.96 -9.20 4.23
N ASP A 47 -11.55 -9.99 3.34
CA ASP A 47 -10.96 -11.20 2.77
C ASP A 47 -11.28 -11.35 1.28
N THR A 48 -10.46 -12.12 0.58
CA THR A 48 -10.67 -12.49 -0.82
C THR A 48 -9.74 -13.64 -1.18
N PHE A 49 -9.95 -14.26 -2.33
CA PHE A 49 -8.92 -15.08 -2.95
C PHE A 49 -8.71 -14.63 -4.40
N ILE A 50 -7.50 -14.86 -4.90
CA ILE A 50 -7.15 -14.64 -6.30
C ILE A 50 -6.74 -15.96 -6.91
N GLN A 51 -6.93 -16.10 -8.22
CA GLN A 51 -6.63 -17.33 -8.93
C GLN A 51 -6.18 -17.02 -10.36
N ALA A 52 -5.15 -17.73 -10.86
CA ALA A 52 -4.68 -17.61 -12.23
C ALA A 52 -5.68 -18.13 -13.28
N GLY A 53 -5.28 -18.05 -14.54
CA GLY A 53 -6.01 -18.64 -15.66
C GLY A 53 -7.26 -17.85 -16.04
N THR A 54 -8.40 -18.55 -16.16
CA THR A 54 -9.64 -17.92 -16.65
C THR A 54 -10.17 -16.84 -15.71
N GLU A 55 -9.86 -16.98 -14.41
CA GLU A 55 -10.31 -16.09 -13.34
C GLU A 55 -9.27 -15.04 -12.98
N ALA A 56 -8.18 -14.92 -13.75
CA ALA A 56 -7.05 -14.06 -13.40
C ALA A 56 -7.40 -12.56 -13.28
N GLY A 57 -8.49 -12.15 -13.94
CA GLY A 57 -9.02 -10.80 -13.81
C GLY A 57 -10.28 -10.69 -12.97
N TRP A 58 -10.72 -11.75 -12.29
CA TRP A 58 -11.99 -11.80 -11.56
C TRP A 58 -11.80 -11.41 -10.10
N ASP A 59 -12.77 -10.68 -9.59
CA ASP A 59 -12.88 -10.30 -8.18
C ASP A 59 -13.77 -11.31 -7.44
N HIS A 60 -13.27 -11.80 -6.31
CA HIS A 60 -13.90 -12.81 -5.45
C HIS A 60 -14.22 -12.28 -4.04
N GLY A 61 -14.17 -10.96 -3.81
CA GLY A 61 -14.36 -10.34 -2.50
C GLY A 61 -15.71 -10.56 -1.83
N LEU A 62 -16.73 -11.03 -2.55
CA LEU A 62 -18.04 -11.41 -2.01
C LEU A 62 -18.31 -12.93 -2.07
N ASP A 63 -17.31 -13.74 -2.42
CA ASP A 63 -17.47 -15.19 -2.40
C ASP A 63 -17.62 -15.71 -0.96
N ASP A 64 -18.41 -16.77 -0.75
CA ASP A 64 -18.69 -17.34 0.58
C ASP A 64 -17.61 -18.34 1.06
N HIS A 65 -16.59 -18.54 0.23
CA HIS A 65 -15.43 -19.38 0.49
C HIS A 65 -14.14 -18.75 -0.02
N LEU A 66 -13.04 -19.16 0.59
CA LEU A 66 -11.66 -18.78 0.26
C LEU A 66 -10.94 -20.01 -0.26
N ARG A 67 -10.18 -19.88 -1.35
CA ARG A 67 -9.49 -21.00 -1.99
C ARG A 67 -7.97 -20.85 -1.93
N ILE A 68 -7.29 -21.98 -1.73
CA ILE A 68 -5.85 -22.13 -1.96
C ILE A 68 -5.59 -23.37 -2.81
N ASP A 69 -4.71 -23.27 -3.80
CA ASP A 69 -4.47 -24.37 -4.75
C ASP A 69 -3.18 -24.13 -5.54
N ALA A 70 -2.29 -25.11 -5.64
CA ALA A 70 -1.08 -24.97 -6.45
C ALA A 70 -1.31 -25.20 -7.97
N ASP A 71 -2.39 -25.90 -8.36
CA ASP A 71 -2.69 -26.17 -9.78
C ASP A 71 -3.31 -24.95 -10.47
N THR A 72 -4.28 -24.31 -9.81
CA THR A 72 -4.88 -23.05 -10.29
C THR A 72 -4.15 -21.80 -9.81
N ALA A 73 -3.06 -21.99 -9.05
CA ALA A 73 -2.35 -20.94 -8.32
C ALA A 73 -3.29 -20.04 -7.50
N ALA A 74 -4.23 -20.63 -6.76
CA ALA A 74 -5.13 -19.86 -5.90
C ALA A 74 -4.41 -19.44 -4.60
N LEU A 75 -4.56 -18.17 -4.23
CA LEU A 75 -4.02 -17.55 -3.01
C LEU A 75 -5.14 -16.86 -2.24
N THR A 76 -5.18 -17.05 -0.92
CA THR A 76 -6.17 -16.39 -0.05
C THR A 76 -5.55 -15.21 0.68
N TYR A 77 -6.25 -14.08 0.75
CA TYR A 77 -5.85 -12.86 1.44
C TYR A 77 -6.82 -12.56 2.59
N LEU A 78 -6.27 -12.23 3.77
CA LEU A 78 -7.03 -11.84 4.95
C LEU A 78 -6.46 -10.54 5.51
N ARG A 79 -7.31 -9.58 5.87
CA ARG A 79 -6.90 -8.33 6.53
C ARG A 79 -7.61 -8.16 7.87
N PHE A 80 -6.87 -7.76 8.90
CA PHE A 80 -7.36 -7.47 10.24
C PHE A 80 -7.00 -6.04 10.66
N ASP A 81 -7.94 -5.38 11.35
CA ASP A 81 -7.73 -4.04 11.91
C ASP A 81 -7.50 -4.12 13.42
N LEU A 82 -6.26 -3.87 13.84
CA LEU A 82 -5.83 -3.80 15.23
C LEU A 82 -5.59 -2.35 15.68
N SER A 83 -6.04 -1.35 14.92
CA SER A 83 -5.78 0.07 15.23
C SER A 83 -6.33 0.49 16.60
N ALA A 84 -7.34 -0.21 17.12
CA ALA A 84 -7.92 0.01 18.44
C ALA A 84 -7.19 -0.74 19.58
N VAL A 85 -6.22 -1.62 19.26
CA VAL A 85 -5.49 -2.43 20.24
C VAL A 85 -4.35 -1.62 20.84
N GLY A 86 -4.60 -0.98 21.99
CA GLY A 86 -3.64 -0.12 22.68
C GLY A 86 -2.67 -0.83 23.62
N VAL A 87 -2.68 -2.16 23.67
CA VAL A 87 -1.84 -3.00 24.54
C VAL A 87 -1.08 -4.03 23.71
N PRO A 88 0.10 -4.50 24.16
CA PRO A 88 0.88 -5.47 23.39
C PRO A 88 0.14 -6.80 23.23
N VAL A 89 0.22 -7.40 22.05
CA VAL A 89 -0.32 -8.74 21.77
C VAL A 89 0.67 -9.79 22.26
N THR A 90 0.26 -10.64 23.20
CA THR A 90 1.09 -11.71 23.76
C THR A 90 0.93 -13.03 23.00
N ARG A 91 -0.27 -13.27 22.44
CA ARG A 91 -0.54 -14.40 21.54
C ARG A 91 -1.59 -14.00 20.52
N ALA A 92 -1.44 -14.47 19.29
CA ALA A 92 -2.45 -14.35 18.25
C ALA A 92 -2.67 -15.72 17.59
N THR A 93 -3.92 -16.20 17.58
CA THR A 93 -4.31 -17.48 16.97
C THR A 93 -5.36 -17.23 15.91
N LEU A 94 -5.08 -17.64 14.68
CA LEU A 94 -6.07 -17.59 13.59
C LEU A 94 -6.81 -18.92 13.52
N THR A 95 -8.13 -18.86 13.44
CA THR A 95 -9.02 -20.01 13.22
C THR A 95 -9.73 -19.88 11.88
N LEU A 96 -9.69 -20.93 11.08
CA LEU A 96 -10.38 -21.05 9.79
C LEU A 96 -11.24 -22.32 9.78
N PHE A 97 -12.42 -22.28 9.16
CA PHE A 97 -13.25 -23.46 8.98
C PHE A 97 -13.06 -24.05 7.59
N CYS A 98 -12.60 -25.30 7.51
CA CYS A 98 -12.32 -25.99 6.26
C CYS A 98 -13.62 -26.51 5.65
N THR A 99 -13.96 -26.04 4.45
CA THR A 99 -15.13 -26.48 3.67
C THR A 99 -14.77 -27.57 2.66
N ASP A 100 -13.52 -27.58 2.19
CA ASP A 100 -12.94 -28.65 1.37
C ASP A 100 -11.50 -28.98 1.81
N GLY A 101 -11.22 -30.27 2.00
CA GLY A 101 -10.05 -30.78 2.72
C GLY A 101 -8.84 -31.07 1.84
N SER A 102 -7.65 -30.96 2.41
CA SER A 102 -6.38 -31.15 1.71
C SER A 102 -5.30 -31.75 2.60
N PRO A 103 -4.35 -32.54 2.06
CA PRO A 103 -3.13 -32.89 2.78
C PRO A 103 -2.26 -31.68 3.12
N ASP A 104 -2.46 -30.53 2.46
CA ASP A 104 -1.79 -29.26 2.74
C ASP A 104 -2.79 -28.09 2.77
N GLY A 105 -3.21 -27.73 3.98
CA GLY A 105 -4.03 -26.58 4.28
C GLY A 105 -3.33 -25.23 4.14
N GLY A 106 -2.06 -25.22 3.75
CA GLY A 106 -1.34 -24.02 3.36
C GLY A 106 -0.47 -23.40 4.45
N THR A 107 0.44 -22.55 3.99
CA THR A 107 1.38 -21.77 4.79
C THR A 107 0.99 -20.30 4.74
N LEU A 108 1.08 -19.62 5.89
CA LEU A 108 0.75 -18.22 6.05
C LEU A 108 1.99 -17.35 5.92
N TYR A 109 1.86 -16.27 5.15
CA TYR A 109 2.90 -15.29 4.90
C TYR A 109 2.39 -13.90 5.22
N PRO A 110 3.24 -13.00 5.72
CA PRO A 110 2.87 -11.62 5.94
C PRO A 110 2.85 -10.90 4.60
N LEU A 111 1.87 -10.01 4.46
CA LEU A 111 1.86 -8.99 3.42
C LEU A 111 2.35 -7.68 4.02
N GLY A 112 2.96 -6.81 3.21
CA GLY A 112 3.34 -5.45 3.63
C GLY A 112 2.12 -4.61 4.07
N GLN A 113 2.27 -3.28 4.23
CA GLN A 113 1.14 -2.39 4.51
C GLN A 113 0.22 -2.21 3.28
N SER A 114 -0.30 -3.32 2.75
CA SER A 114 -1.16 -3.33 1.57
C SER A 114 -2.57 -2.86 1.89
N ARG A 115 -3.06 -1.94 1.05
CA ARG A 115 -4.41 -1.38 1.10
C ARG A 115 -5.31 -1.92 0.00
N TRP A 116 -5.13 -3.19 -0.36
CA TRP A 116 -5.97 -3.86 -1.36
C TRP A 116 -7.47 -3.69 -1.03
N VAL A 117 -8.28 -3.58 -2.08
CA VAL A 117 -9.73 -3.36 -1.98
C VAL A 117 -10.41 -4.72 -1.85
N GLU A 118 -11.32 -4.86 -0.88
CA GLU A 118 -12.01 -6.13 -0.55
C GLU A 118 -12.62 -6.79 -1.78
N GLY A 119 -13.29 -5.98 -2.60
CA GLY A 119 -14.00 -6.44 -3.77
C GLY A 119 -15.50 -6.45 -3.58
N ASP A 120 -16.22 -6.51 -4.69
CA ASP A 120 -17.68 -6.38 -4.74
C ASP A 120 -18.33 -7.48 -5.58
N ARG A 121 -17.59 -8.56 -5.88
CA ARG A 121 -18.01 -9.64 -6.77
C ARG A 121 -17.73 -11.01 -6.19
N THR A 122 -18.49 -12.01 -6.63
CA THR A 122 -18.47 -13.35 -6.05
C THR A 122 -17.62 -14.35 -6.83
N GLY A 123 -16.88 -13.94 -7.87
CA GLY A 123 -16.10 -14.88 -8.68
C GLY A 123 -16.88 -15.93 -9.50
N LYS A 124 -18.22 -15.96 -9.45
CA LYS A 124 -19.04 -17.07 -10.00
C LYS A 124 -19.21 -17.03 -11.52
N ASP A 125 -19.00 -15.86 -12.11
CA ASP A 125 -19.10 -15.65 -13.55
C ASP A 125 -18.22 -14.51 -14.04
N ALA A 126 -18.11 -14.36 -15.37
CA ALA A 126 -17.27 -13.36 -16.02
C ALA A 126 -17.62 -11.90 -15.69
N SER A 127 -18.80 -11.61 -15.11
CA SER A 127 -19.10 -10.25 -14.62
C SER A 127 -18.20 -9.86 -13.45
N SER A 128 -17.63 -10.83 -12.75
CA SER A 128 -16.63 -10.65 -11.69
C SER A 128 -15.37 -9.95 -12.19
N ALA A 129 -15.09 -9.99 -13.50
CA ALA A 129 -13.99 -9.24 -14.09
C ALA A 129 -14.13 -7.71 -13.94
N SER A 130 -15.36 -7.23 -13.77
CA SER A 130 -15.66 -5.81 -13.55
C SER A 130 -15.61 -5.37 -12.09
N GLY A 131 -15.33 -6.29 -11.17
CA GLY A 131 -15.21 -5.99 -9.75
C GLY A 131 -14.00 -5.13 -9.43
N THR A 132 -14.07 -4.49 -8.28
CA THR A 132 -13.07 -3.53 -7.78
C THR A 132 -12.01 -4.18 -6.89
N GLY A 133 -12.20 -5.45 -6.53
CA GLY A 133 -11.32 -6.20 -5.65
C GLY A 133 -10.00 -6.60 -6.29
N LEU A 134 -9.09 -7.04 -5.42
CA LEU A 134 -7.80 -7.61 -5.79
C LEU A 134 -7.96 -8.78 -6.76
N LYS A 135 -7.15 -8.81 -7.83
CA LYS A 135 -7.14 -9.87 -8.84
C LYS A 135 -5.76 -10.48 -8.99
N TRP A 136 -5.69 -11.66 -9.58
CA TRP A 136 -4.41 -12.30 -9.90
C TRP A 136 -3.51 -11.41 -10.76
N ASN A 137 -4.06 -10.77 -11.79
CA ASN A 137 -3.31 -9.88 -12.68
C ASN A 137 -2.74 -8.64 -11.99
N ASP A 138 -3.23 -8.29 -10.79
CA ASP A 138 -2.68 -7.19 -9.99
C ASP A 138 -1.47 -7.66 -9.15
N VAL A 139 -1.28 -8.97 -9.02
CA VAL A 139 -0.22 -9.60 -8.21
C VAL A 139 0.85 -10.27 -9.08
N ASP A 140 0.48 -10.90 -10.20
CA ASP A 140 1.40 -11.44 -11.22
C ASP A 140 1.73 -10.34 -12.24
N GLU A 141 2.56 -9.38 -11.83
CA GLU A 141 2.89 -8.20 -12.64
C GLU A 141 3.74 -8.56 -13.86
N ASN A 142 4.55 -9.61 -13.75
CA ASN A 142 5.45 -10.04 -14.81
C ASN A 142 4.77 -10.98 -15.84
N GLY A 143 3.61 -11.54 -15.50
CA GLY A 143 2.77 -12.38 -16.36
C GLY A 143 3.31 -13.79 -16.58
N ASP A 144 4.14 -14.31 -15.69
CA ASP A 144 4.74 -15.65 -15.78
C ASP A 144 3.86 -16.75 -15.16
N GLY A 145 2.72 -16.38 -14.56
CA GLY A 145 1.77 -17.30 -13.96
C GLY A 145 2.19 -17.81 -12.59
N SER A 146 3.17 -17.17 -11.96
CA SER A 146 3.59 -17.38 -10.57
C SER A 146 3.45 -16.09 -9.77
N VAL A 147 3.38 -16.23 -8.45
CA VAL A 147 3.55 -15.10 -7.53
C VAL A 147 4.82 -15.35 -6.75
N ASP A 148 5.87 -14.61 -7.09
CA ASP A 148 7.19 -14.73 -6.50
C ASP A 148 7.89 -13.36 -6.30
N ASP A 149 9.17 -13.40 -5.91
CA ASP A 149 9.91 -12.16 -5.60
C ASP A 149 10.11 -11.25 -6.83
N HIS A 150 9.93 -11.74 -8.06
CA HIS A 150 9.98 -10.92 -9.28
C HIS A 150 8.72 -10.07 -9.46
N ASP A 151 7.61 -10.45 -8.82
CA ASP A 151 6.37 -9.69 -8.80
C ASP A 151 6.33 -8.67 -7.67
N ARG A 152 7.24 -8.81 -6.71
CA ARG A 152 7.32 -7.96 -5.54
C ARG A 152 7.86 -6.59 -5.95
N GLY A 153 6.96 -5.75 -6.44
CA GLY A 153 7.24 -4.34 -6.70
C GLY A 153 7.91 -3.68 -5.49
N GLY A 154 8.81 -2.72 -5.74
CA GLY A 154 9.52 -2.02 -4.67
C GLY A 154 8.58 -1.09 -3.88
N GLY A 155 8.27 -1.43 -2.62
CA GLY A 155 7.54 -0.55 -1.70
C GLY A 155 6.70 -1.26 -0.63
N ASP A 156 6.23 -0.50 0.35
CA ASP A 156 5.40 -1.00 1.47
C ASP A 156 3.96 -1.38 1.05
N ASP A 157 3.54 -0.98 -0.16
CA ASP A 157 2.21 -1.27 -0.74
C ASP A 157 2.17 -2.55 -1.60
N SER A 158 3.23 -3.36 -1.59
CA SER A 158 3.32 -4.61 -2.36
C SER A 158 2.14 -5.56 -2.08
N LEU A 159 1.52 -6.07 -3.14
CA LEU A 159 0.44 -7.07 -3.09
C LEU A 159 0.97 -8.51 -3.04
N VAL A 160 2.30 -8.66 -3.13
CA VAL A 160 3.01 -9.93 -3.11
C VAL A 160 3.43 -10.26 -1.67
N PRO A 161 3.07 -11.44 -1.15
CA PRO A 161 3.46 -11.85 0.19
C PRO A 161 4.97 -12.02 0.35
N ASP A 162 5.47 -11.80 1.56
CA ASP A 162 6.86 -12.08 1.90
C ASP A 162 7.10 -13.60 2.05
N LEU A 163 7.30 -14.29 0.94
CA LEU A 163 7.46 -15.74 0.88
C LEU A 163 8.70 -16.25 1.63
N ALA A 164 9.68 -15.38 1.88
CA ALA A 164 10.87 -15.71 2.68
C ALA A 164 10.58 -15.80 4.19
N ARG A 165 9.41 -15.34 4.65
CA ARG A 165 9.10 -15.20 6.08
C ARG A 165 7.79 -15.89 6.46
N PRO A 166 7.72 -17.23 6.42
CA PRO A 166 6.52 -17.96 6.83
C PRO A 166 6.21 -17.71 8.31
N ILE A 167 4.94 -17.44 8.61
CA ILE A 167 4.43 -17.19 9.96
C ILE A 167 4.06 -18.51 10.64
N GLY A 168 3.39 -19.40 9.90
CA GLY A 168 2.89 -20.68 10.39
C GLY A 168 2.29 -21.50 9.26
N ALA A 169 2.09 -22.80 9.50
CA ALA A 169 1.49 -23.72 8.54
C ALA A 169 0.31 -24.45 9.18
N LEU A 170 -0.76 -24.63 8.40
CA LEU A 170 -2.00 -25.27 8.86
C LEU A 170 -1.90 -26.81 8.85
N GLY A 171 -0.94 -27.37 8.11
CA GLY A 171 -0.78 -28.83 7.97
C GLY A 171 -1.96 -29.44 7.21
N ALA A 172 -2.22 -30.74 7.40
CA ALA A 172 -3.36 -31.40 6.76
C ALA A 172 -4.69 -30.92 7.36
N VAL A 173 -5.66 -30.60 6.50
CA VAL A 173 -6.97 -30.07 6.88
C VAL A 173 -8.10 -30.97 6.38
N VAL A 174 -9.18 -31.06 7.16
CA VAL A 174 -10.30 -31.97 6.92
C VAL A 174 -11.57 -31.15 6.76
N ALA A 175 -12.33 -31.42 5.69
CA ALA A 175 -13.62 -30.77 5.44
C ALA A 175 -14.58 -30.92 6.63
N GLY A 176 -15.26 -29.83 6.97
CA GLY A 176 -16.18 -29.72 8.10
C GLY A 176 -15.50 -29.55 9.46
N GLN A 177 -14.19 -29.27 9.51
CA GLN A 177 -13.45 -29.03 10.75
C GLN A 177 -12.82 -27.64 10.77
N ALA A 178 -12.73 -27.05 11.96
CA ALA A 178 -11.93 -25.86 12.19
C ALA A 178 -10.44 -26.24 12.33
N VAL A 179 -9.57 -25.42 11.78
CA VAL A 179 -8.12 -25.51 11.94
C VAL A 179 -7.60 -24.21 12.56
N THR A 180 -6.63 -24.33 13.45
CA THR A 180 -6.04 -23.21 14.18
C THR A 180 -4.54 -23.13 13.94
N VAL A 181 -4.01 -21.93 13.79
CA VAL A 181 -2.57 -21.68 13.62
C VAL A 181 -2.13 -20.50 14.48
N ASP A 182 -0.96 -20.62 15.09
CA ASP A 182 -0.31 -19.53 15.81
C ASP A 182 0.26 -18.54 14.78
N VAL A 183 -0.19 -17.29 14.87
CA VAL A 183 0.24 -16.17 14.01
C VAL A 183 0.86 -15.04 14.82
N THR A 184 1.22 -15.31 16.08
CA THR A 184 1.72 -14.32 17.04
C THR A 184 2.87 -13.47 16.47
N ALA A 185 3.78 -14.08 15.70
CA ALA A 185 4.92 -13.42 15.09
C ALA A 185 4.53 -12.26 14.13
N ALA A 186 3.35 -12.33 13.51
CA ALA A 186 2.89 -11.30 12.58
C ALA A 186 2.34 -10.04 13.29
N PHE A 187 1.91 -10.14 14.55
CA PHE A 187 1.17 -9.10 15.26
C PHE A 187 1.99 -8.40 16.36
N GLN A 188 3.32 -8.48 16.28
CA GLN A 188 4.23 -7.91 17.29
C GLN A 188 4.45 -6.40 17.16
N THR A 189 4.06 -5.78 16.04
CA THR A 189 4.28 -4.34 15.78
C THR A 189 3.25 -3.42 16.46
N GLY A 190 2.23 -3.97 17.12
CA GLY A 190 1.23 -3.20 17.87
C GLY A 190 0.02 -2.76 17.04
N ALA A 191 -0.51 -1.56 17.27
CA ALA A 191 -1.69 -1.07 16.57
C ALA A 191 -1.44 -0.86 15.07
N GLY A 192 -2.36 -1.31 14.22
CA GLY A 192 -2.28 -1.12 12.77
C GLY A 192 -3.17 -2.08 11.96
N LEU A 193 -3.10 -1.97 10.64
CA LEU A 193 -3.68 -2.93 9.71
C LEU A 193 -2.68 -4.04 9.41
N TYR A 194 -3.16 -5.29 9.45
CA TYR A 194 -2.34 -6.47 9.20
C TYR A 194 -2.98 -7.29 8.09
N SER A 195 -2.19 -7.65 7.08
CA SER A 195 -2.62 -8.49 5.98
C SER A 195 -1.81 -9.78 5.96
N LEU A 196 -2.49 -10.91 5.78
CA LEU A 196 -1.93 -12.26 5.74
C LEU A 196 -2.33 -12.91 4.41
N VAL A 197 -1.42 -13.68 3.83
CA VAL A 197 -1.68 -14.48 2.62
C VAL A 197 -1.47 -15.95 2.94
N ILE A 198 -2.36 -16.80 2.45
CA ILE A 198 -2.28 -18.25 2.59
C ILE A 198 -2.02 -18.85 1.21
N ARG A 199 -1.00 -19.71 1.12
CA ARG A 199 -0.61 -20.41 -0.10
C ARG A 199 -0.48 -21.91 0.19
N SER A 200 -0.98 -22.75 -0.72
CA SER A 200 -0.75 -24.20 -0.70
C SER A 200 0.39 -24.58 -1.65
N GLY A 201 1.16 -25.61 -1.29
CA GLY A 201 2.07 -26.31 -2.20
C GLY A 201 1.44 -27.54 -2.87
N SER A 202 0.20 -27.88 -2.50
CA SER A 202 -0.53 -29.05 -3.02
C SER A 202 -1.43 -28.67 -4.21
N THR A 203 -1.44 -29.54 -5.22
CA THR A 203 -2.41 -29.47 -6.34
C THR A 203 -3.78 -30.03 -5.97
N ASN A 204 -3.89 -30.72 -4.83
CA ASN A 204 -5.17 -30.93 -4.16
C ASN A 204 -5.39 -29.76 -3.21
N GLY A 205 -5.97 -28.67 -3.70
CA GLY A 205 -6.20 -27.45 -2.94
C GLY A 205 -7.13 -27.63 -1.73
N ALA A 206 -7.24 -26.60 -0.91
CA ALA A 206 -8.18 -26.53 0.22
C ALA A 206 -9.13 -25.34 0.04
N SER A 207 -10.32 -25.43 0.64
CA SER A 207 -11.24 -24.31 0.74
C SER A 207 -11.65 -24.05 2.18
N TYR A 208 -11.82 -22.77 2.51
CA TYR A 208 -12.23 -22.29 3.83
C TYR A 208 -13.47 -21.41 3.73
N ALA A 209 -14.23 -21.28 4.80
CA ALA A 209 -15.31 -20.28 4.87
C ALA A 209 -14.73 -18.85 4.85
N SER A 210 -15.31 -17.95 4.07
CA SER A 210 -14.99 -16.51 4.08
C SER A 210 -15.81 -15.75 5.14
N ARG A 211 -15.60 -14.44 5.22
CA ARG A 211 -16.38 -13.48 5.98
C ARG A 211 -17.85 -13.45 5.55
N GLU A 212 -18.14 -13.73 4.30
CA GLU A 212 -19.48 -13.70 3.68
C GLU A 212 -20.26 -14.97 3.97
N ASN A 213 -19.60 -16.01 4.49
CA ASN A 213 -20.23 -17.28 4.79
C ASN A 213 -21.49 -17.09 5.65
N SER A 214 -22.57 -17.76 5.26
CA SER A 214 -23.87 -17.65 5.93
C SER A 214 -23.86 -18.13 7.39
N ILE A 215 -22.90 -18.99 7.77
CA ILE A 215 -22.76 -19.54 9.11
C ILE A 215 -21.71 -18.72 9.87
N ALA A 216 -22.17 -17.79 10.70
CA ALA A 216 -21.30 -16.85 11.42
C ALA A 216 -20.26 -17.51 12.35
N THR A 217 -20.51 -18.74 12.82
CA THR A 217 -19.56 -19.51 13.65
C THR A 217 -18.43 -20.14 12.84
N GLU A 218 -18.59 -20.29 11.53
CA GLU A 218 -17.59 -20.87 10.63
C GLU A 218 -16.69 -19.81 9.98
N ARG A 219 -17.06 -18.52 10.08
CA ARG A 219 -16.26 -17.40 9.55
C ARG A 219 -14.86 -17.32 10.19
N PRO A 220 -13.85 -16.80 9.48
CA PRO A 220 -12.50 -16.60 10.01
C PRO A 220 -12.50 -15.78 11.31
N ARG A 221 -11.67 -16.18 12.27
CA ARG A 221 -11.52 -15.47 13.55
C ARG A 221 -10.06 -15.38 13.97
N LEU A 222 -9.63 -14.17 14.33
CA LEU A 222 -8.34 -13.92 14.96
C LEU A 222 -8.57 -13.73 16.47
N HIS A 223 -8.10 -14.68 17.26
CA HIS A 223 -8.13 -14.62 18.72
C HIS A 223 -6.82 -14.04 19.24
N LEU A 224 -6.89 -12.91 19.95
CA LEU A 224 -5.75 -12.24 20.55
C LEU A 224 -5.78 -12.44 22.06
N GLU A 225 -4.64 -12.81 22.65
CA GLU A 225 -4.35 -12.61 24.05
C GLU A 225 -3.50 -11.33 24.18
N LEU A 226 -3.89 -10.45 25.09
CA LEU A 226 -3.29 -9.13 25.27
C LEU A 226 -2.55 -9.06 26.62
N GLY A 227 -1.41 -8.38 26.60
CA GLY A 227 -0.61 -8.09 27.78
C GLY A 227 -1.20 -6.96 28.63
N ASP A 228 -0.65 -6.78 29.83
CA ASP A 228 -1.07 -5.72 30.73
C ASP A 228 -0.75 -4.33 30.15
N VAL A 229 -1.65 -3.37 30.39
CA VAL A 229 -1.33 -1.94 30.26
C VAL A 229 -0.18 -1.65 31.24
N PRO A 230 0.95 -1.04 30.83
CA PRO A 230 1.95 -0.61 31.80
C PRO A 230 1.26 0.29 32.83
N ALA A 231 1.30 -0.13 34.10
CA ALA A 231 0.63 0.56 35.18
C ALA A 231 1.13 2.01 35.23
N VAL A 232 0.26 2.95 34.87
CA VAL A 232 0.49 4.36 35.20
C VAL A 232 0.34 4.45 36.71
N THR A 233 1.46 4.49 37.43
CA THR A 233 1.47 4.73 38.88
C THR A 233 1.06 6.17 39.13
N THR A 234 -0.24 6.46 39.10
CA THR A 234 -0.79 7.74 39.54
C THR A 234 -0.83 7.76 41.07
N THR A 235 0.28 8.21 41.67
CA THR A 235 0.29 8.67 43.05
C THR A 235 -0.68 9.86 43.17
N THR A 236 -1.82 9.64 43.81
CA THR A 236 -2.79 10.68 44.14
C THR A 236 -2.24 11.52 45.30
N LEU A 237 -1.90 12.79 45.01
CA LEU A 237 -1.62 13.80 46.03
C LEU A 237 -2.73 14.88 45.93
N PRO A 238 -3.34 15.31 47.05
CA PRO A 238 -4.45 16.26 47.02
C PRO A 238 -4.03 17.65 46.53
N THR A 239 -4.91 18.19 45.70
CA THR A 239 -4.92 19.51 45.09
C THR A 239 -4.73 20.65 46.09
N SER A 240 -3.69 21.46 45.89
CA SER A 240 -3.73 22.89 46.16
C SER A 240 -2.90 23.61 45.09
N VAL A 241 -3.60 24.33 44.22
CA VAL A 241 -3.00 25.20 43.20
C VAL A 241 -2.37 26.41 43.89
N PRO A 242 -1.13 26.75 43.54
CA PRO A 242 -0.85 28.14 43.26
C PRO A 242 -0.35 28.30 41.83
N THR A 243 -0.91 29.31 41.18
CA THR A 243 -0.53 29.85 39.88
C THR A 243 0.95 30.21 39.91
N THR A 244 1.79 29.52 39.14
CA THR A 244 3.13 30.02 38.80
C THR A 244 3.52 29.54 37.41
N THR A 245 3.66 30.52 36.54
CA THR A 245 4.15 30.43 35.16
C THR A 245 5.53 29.77 35.13
N ILE A 246 5.64 28.60 34.50
CA ILE A 246 6.93 27.97 34.13
C ILE A 246 6.84 27.57 32.65
N PRO A 247 7.81 27.97 31.81
CA PRO A 247 7.77 27.79 30.36
C PRO A 247 7.93 26.31 29.94
N PRO A 248 7.44 25.91 28.75
CA PRO A 248 7.53 24.53 28.31
C PRO A 248 9.00 24.12 28.14
N THR A 249 9.44 23.16 28.96
CA THR A 249 10.71 22.45 28.74
C THR A 249 10.42 21.30 27.79
N VAL A 250 10.78 21.48 26.53
CA VAL A 250 10.75 20.44 25.50
C VAL A 250 11.80 19.40 25.87
N THR A 251 11.37 18.17 26.16
CA THR A 251 12.31 17.05 26.32
C THR A 251 12.58 16.49 24.92
N THR A 252 13.68 16.90 24.31
CA THR A 252 14.17 16.36 23.03
C THR A 252 14.86 15.02 23.28
N THR A 253 14.16 13.93 22.98
CA THR A 253 14.79 12.61 22.83
C THR A 253 15.67 12.66 21.59
N THR A 254 16.98 12.81 21.77
CA THR A 254 17.95 12.85 20.67
C THR A 254 18.18 11.42 20.18
N LEU A 255 17.57 11.07 19.04
CA LEU A 255 17.93 9.87 18.29
C LEU A 255 19.44 9.93 17.94
N PRO A 256 20.20 8.83 18.05
CA PRO A 256 21.57 8.81 17.54
C PRO A 256 21.57 9.10 16.04
N ALA A 257 22.45 10.02 15.60
CA ALA A 257 22.54 10.42 14.20
C ALA A 257 22.89 9.21 13.30
N PRO A 258 22.30 9.10 12.11
CA PRO A 258 22.58 8.00 11.20
C PRO A 258 24.07 7.99 10.79
N PRO A 259 24.68 6.80 10.63
CA PRO A 259 26.08 6.68 10.25
C PRO A 259 26.34 7.27 8.86
N LYS A 260 27.54 7.84 8.67
CA LYS A 260 27.97 8.45 7.41
C LYS A 260 27.88 7.43 6.25
N PRO A 261 27.19 7.76 5.15
CA PRO A 261 27.03 6.84 4.02
C PRO A 261 28.39 6.53 3.36
N SER A 262 28.56 5.26 2.97
CA SER A 262 29.75 4.81 2.24
C SER A 262 29.62 5.22 0.76
N GLY A 263 30.47 6.15 0.30
CA GLY A 263 30.45 6.61 -1.11
C GLY A 263 31.21 7.92 -1.35
N PRO A 264 31.31 8.39 -2.61
CA PRO A 264 31.92 9.67 -2.95
C PRO A 264 31.09 10.84 -2.37
N LEU A 265 31.77 11.73 -1.65
CA LEU A 265 31.18 12.92 -1.04
C LEU A 265 31.43 14.16 -1.89
N HIS A 266 30.36 14.87 -2.22
CA HIS A 266 30.38 16.04 -3.09
C HIS A 266 30.22 17.33 -2.28
N VAL A 267 31.23 18.20 -2.27
CA VAL A 267 31.20 19.44 -1.48
C VAL A 267 30.18 20.44 -2.05
N LEU A 268 29.07 20.64 -1.33
CA LEU A 268 28.00 21.58 -1.68
C LEU A 268 28.18 22.97 -1.05
N GLY A 269 28.95 23.10 0.02
CA GLY A 269 29.10 24.39 0.69
C GLY A 269 30.18 24.38 1.75
N ALA A 270 30.63 25.56 2.14
CA ALA A 270 31.46 25.76 3.33
C ALA A 270 30.99 27.02 4.04
N SER A 271 30.85 26.95 5.36
CA SER A 271 30.61 28.12 6.19
C SER A 271 31.93 28.80 6.58
N SER A 272 31.84 30.01 7.13
CA SER A 272 32.97 30.66 7.80
C SER A 272 33.28 29.88 9.07
N GLY A 273 34.49 29.33 9.17
CA GLY A 273 34.93 28.54 10.34
C GLY A 273 35.50 27.16 10.00
N GLY A 274 35.22 26.62 8.80
CA GLY A 274 35.78 25.33 8.36
C GLY A 274 34.80 24.16 8.35
N CYS A 275 33.53 24.40 8.70
CA CYS A 275 32.43 23.44 8.53
C CYS A 275 32.04 23.36 7.04
N ARG A 276 31.96 22.15 6.50
CA ARG A 276 31.61 21.85 5.10
C ARG A 276 30.32 21.07 5.04
N VAL A 277 29.48 21.40 4.07
CA VAL A 277 28.33 20.58 3.70
C VAL A 277 28.72 19.74 2.51
N VAL A 278 28.61 18.43 2.65
CA VAL A 278 28.86 17.45 1.59
C VAL A 278 27.58 16.68 1.30
N ALA A 279 27.36 16.30 0.04
CA ALA A 279 26.27 15.44 -0.37
C ALA A 279 26.82 14.07 -0.78
N ALA A 280 26.20 13.02 -0.26
CA ALA A 280 26.29 11.66 -0.78
C ALA A 280 25.04 11.39 -1.63
N VAL A 281 25.22 10.75 -2.78
CA VAL A 281 24.10 10.21 -3.57
C VAL A 281 24.37 8.72 -3.74
N THR A 282 23.71 7.91 -2.91
CA THR A 282 24.00 6.48 -2.79
C THR A 282 23.72 5.77 -4.11
N GLY A 283 24.65 4.94 -4.59
CA GLY A 283 24.51 4.21 -5.85
C GLY A 283 24.81 5.02 -7.12
N TRP A 284 24.81 6.36 -7.06
CA TRP A 284 25.04 7.21 -8.22
C TRP A 284 26.54 7.46 -8.45
N SER A 285 26.95 7.49 -9.73
CA SER A 285 28.37 7.59 -10.10
C SER A 285 28.70 8.89 -10.83
N GLY A 286 29.84 9.50 -10.49
CA GLY A 286 30.33 10.71 -11.14
C GLY A 286 31.38 11.44 -10.30
N ALA A 287 32.22 12.24 -10.97
CA ALA A 287 33.21 13.08 -10.32
C ALA A 287 32.84 14.57 -10.43
N GLY A 288 33.13 15.34 -9.38
CA GLY A 288 32.94 16.80 -9.39
C GLY A 288 31.49 17.23 -9.18
N ALA A 289 30.96 18.05 -10.10
CA ALA A 289 29.68 18.76 -9.94
C ALA A 289 28.46 18.02 -10.53
N ALA A 290 28.61 16.77 -10.96
CA ALA A 290 27.51 15.96 -11.47
C ALA A 290 27.67 14.48 -11.12
N VAL A 291 26.58 13.86 -10.71
CA VAL A 291 26.43 12.41 -10.54
C VAL A 291 25.35 11.91 -11.49
N ARG A 292 25.48 10.67 -11.92
CA ARG A 292 24.66 10.10 -12.98
C ARG A 292 24.14 8.73 -12.57
N CYS A 293 22.92 8.47 -12.99
CA CYS A 293 22.33 7.15 -13.01
C CYS A 293 21.70 6.91 -14.38
N THR A 294 21.57 5.65 -14.78
CA THR A 294 20.74 5.25 -15.91
C THR A 294 19.44 4.72 -15.34
N ASP A 295 18.35 5.19 -15.92
CA ASP A 295 16.98 4.74 -15.66
C ASP A 295 16.92 3.21 -15.76
N GLY A 296 16.54 2.56 -14.66
CA GLY A 296 16.50 1.10 -14.54
C GLY A 296 17.84 0.38 -14.37
N ASP A 297 18.97 1.09 -14.18
CA ASP A 297 20.21 0.46 -13.70
C ASP A 297 20.18 0.37 -12.15
N THR A 298 21.09 -0.40 -11.52
CA THR A 298 21.17 -0.60 -10.05
C THR A 298 21.44 0.66 -9.21
N CYS A 299 21.72 1.78 -9.87
CA CYS A 299 21.87 3.08 -9.20
C CYS A 299 20.51 3.77 -8.99
N ASP A 300 19.48 3.28 -9.67
CA ASP A 300 18.12 3.76 -9.62
C ASP A 300 17.42 3.10 -8.44
N ALA A 301 16.99 3.87 -7.44
CA ALA A 301 16.54 3.29 -6.19
C ALA A 301 15.24 2.48 -6.34
N ASP A 302 14.42 2.81 -7.35
CA ASP A 302 13.23 2.03 -7.73
C ASP A 302 13.55 0.92 -8.76
N GLY A 303 14.75 0.94 -9.35
CA GLY A 303 15.20 -0.02 -10.36
C GLY A 303 14.38 0.00 -11.65
N ALA A 304 13.47 0.96 -11.84
CA ALA A 304 12.51 0.98 -12.93
C ALA A 304 13.06 1.75 -14.14
N ALA A 305 12.79 1.25 -15.35
CA ALA A 305 13.07 1.97 -16.59
C ALA A 305 11.86 2.86 -16.98
N ASP A 306 11.50 3.82 -16.13
CA ASP A 306 10.26 4.61 -16.20
C ASP A 306 10.48 6.08 -16.66
N ALA A 307 11.70 6.39 -17.11
CA ALA A 307 12.22 7.71 -17.45
C ALA A 307 12.42 8.66 -16.25
N SER A 308 12.52 8.15 -15.03
CA SER A 308 12.70 8.90 -13.79
C SER A 308 13.54 8.17 -12.74
N CYS A 309 14.84 8.40 -12.74
CA CYS A 309 15.69 7.82 -11.71
C CYS A 309 15.42 8.40 -10.31
N MET A 310 15.27 7.55 -9.31
CA MET A 310 15.22 7.88 -7.88
C MET A 310 16.63 8.00 -7.30
N ALA A 311 16.93 9.18 -6.76
CA ALA A 311 18.23 9.52 -6.19
C ALA A 311 18.19 9.59 -4.65
N PRO A 312 18.78 8.63 -3.93
CA PRO A 312 18.90 8.69 -2.47
C PRO A 312 19.96 9.73 -2.07
N VAL A 313 19.52 10.92 -1.67
CA VAL A 313 20.41 12.03 -1.31
C VAL A 313 20.55 12.14 0.20
N THR A 314 21.79 12.15 0.68
CA THR A 314 22.15 12.40 2.08
C THR A 314 23.06 13.62 2.17
N LEU A 315 22.73 14.59 3.03
CA LEU A 315 23.60 15.71 3.34
C LEU A 315 24.32 15.45 4.67
N CYS A 316 25.63 15.64 4.66
CA CYS A 316 26.46 15.54 5.85
C CYS A 316 27.24 16.83 6.09
N LEU A 317 27.52 17.07 7.36
CA LEU A 317 28.41 18.11 7.84
C LEU A 317 29.76 17.49 8.16
N GLU A 318 30.83 18.10 7.67
CA GLU A 318 32.20 17.73 7.99
C GLU A 318 32.93 18.93 8.59
N SER A 319 33.60 18.72 9.72
CA SER A 319 34.49 19.70 10.34
C SER A 319 35.86 19.11 10.63
N LYS A 320 36.90 19.95 10.63
CA LYS A 320 38.26 19.55 11.03
C LYS A 320 38.46 19.54 12.54
N SER A 321 37.52 20.08 13.32
CA SER A 321 37.59 20.19 14.78
C SER A 321 36.15 20.21 15.33
N ALA A 322 35.91 19.47 16.42
CA ALA A 322 34.64 19.47 17.12
C ALA A 322 34.25 20.91 17.56
N GLY A 323 32.95 21.24 17.47
CA GLY A 323 32.43 22.56 17.83
C GLY A 323 32.55 23.66 16.75
N VAL A 324 33.06 23.34 15.56
CA VAL A 324 33.19 24.32 14.44
C VAL A 324 31.90 24.45 13.61
N CYS A 325 31.09 23.39 13.54
CA CYS A 325 29.79 23.42 12.89
C CYS A 325 28.71 23.89 13.88
N THR A 326 28.54 25.21 14.04
CA THR A 326 27.45 25.78 14.86
C THR A 326 26.24 26.12 14.01
N ALA A 327 25.06 26.22 14.65
CA ALA A 327 23.82 26.64 13.99
C ALA A 327 23.98 27.98 13.25
N ASP A 328 24.71 28.95 13.83
CA ASP A 328 25.00 30.24 13.20
C ASP A 328 25.86 30.12 11.94
N ALA A 329 26.81 29.18 11.93
CA ALA A 329 27.65 28.93 10.76
C ALA A 329 26.82 28.34 9.60
N LEU A 330 25.76 27.59 9.92
CA LEU A 330 24.86 26.95 8.95
C LEU A 330 23.66 27.83 8.56
N ALA A 331 23.28 28.81 9.38
CA ALA A 331 22.16 29.73 9.14
C ALA A 331 22.32 30.51 7.82
N ALA A 332 23.56 30.77 7.41
CA ALA A 332 23.87 31.43 6.14
C ALA A 332 23.76 30.50 4.91
N LEU A 333 23.47 29.21 5.07
CA LEU A 333 23.36 28.25 3.96
C LEU A 333 21.89 27.84 3.77
N LYS A 334 21.35 28.04 2.57
CA LYS A 334 20.01 27.59 2.19
C LYS A 334 20.08 26.73 0.95
N LEU A 335 19.35 25.63 0.97
CA LEU A 335 19.10 24.84 -0.23
C LEU A 335 18.12 25.58 -1.14
N SER A 336 18.17 25.29 -2.44
CA SER A 336 17.28 25.88 -3.44
C SER A 336 15.81 25.77 -3.04
N THR A 337 15.03 26.81 -3.33
CA THR A 337 13.55 26.82 -3.21
C THR A 337 12.86 26.08 -4.36
N ASP A 338 13.54 25.14 -5.01
CA ASP A 338 12.90 24.32 -6.05
C ASP A 338 11.90 23.39 -5.34
N PRO A 339 10.61 23.37 -5.70
CA PRO A 339 9.62 22.51 -5.05
C PRO A 339 10.04 21.03 -5.04
N ARG A 340 10.77 20.58 -6.04
CA ARG A 340 11.29 19.20 -6.13
C ARG A 340 12.37 18.87 -5.11
N LEU A 341 12.94 19.89 -4.45
CA LEU A 341 13.97 19.75 -3.41
C LEU A 341 13.42 20.06 -2.01
N GLN A 342 12.10 20.24 -1.86
CA GLN A 342 11.49 20.63 -0.59
C GLN A 342 11.74 19.60 0.51
N ALA A 343 11.68 18.30 0.20
CA ALA A 343 11.94 17.23 1.15
C ALA A 343 13.38 17.28 1.70
N VAL A 344 14.38 17.40 0.82
CA VAL A 344 15.80 17.55 1.23
C VAL A 344 16.04 18.87 1.96
N SER A 345 15.36 19.95 1.55
CA SER A 345 15.45 21.23 2.24
C SER A 345 14.89 21.14 3.67
N ALA A 346 13.76 20.47 3.86
CA ALA A 346 13.15 20.27 5.17
C ALA A 346 14.04 19.40 6.07
N ALA A 347 14.57 18.28 5.55
CA ALA A 347 15.50 17.42 6.26
C ALA A 347 16.80 18.16 6.66
N PHE A 348 17.29 19.07 5.81
CA PHE A 348 18.46 19.89 6.13
C PHE A 348 18.19 20.91 7.24
N GLU A 349 17.03 21.57 7.24
CA GLU A 349 16.65 22.48 8.33
C GLU A 349 16.38 21.74 9.64
N ASP A 350 15.79 20.54 9.58
CA ASP A 350 15.59 19.68 10.74
C ASP A 350 16.93 19.24 11.36
N MET A 351 17.89 18.82 10.53
CA MET A 351 19.24 18.49 10.96
C MET A 351 19.95 19.69 11.62
N LYS A 352 19.75 20.92 11.12
CA LYS A 352 20.29 22.14 11.76
C LYS A 352 19.68 22.39 13.13
N ALA A 353 18.38 22.15 13.27
CA ALA A 353 17.64 22.40 14.51
C ALA A 353 18.01 21.41 15.61
N HIS A 354 18.36 20.17 15.25
CA HIS A 354 18.65 19.08 16.19
C HIS A 354 20.14 18.71 16.25
N MET A 355 21.04 19.56 15.75
CA MET A 355 22.47 19.28 15.71
C MET A 355 23.08 19.28 17.14
N PRO A 356 23.79 18.22 17.55
CA PRO A 356 24.52 18.21 18.81
C PRO A 356 25.67 19.24 18.79
N ALA A 357 25.85 20.01 19.87
CA ALA A 357 26.88 21.07 19.95
C ALA A 357 28.32 20.57 19.71
N ASP A 358 28.57 19.28 19.93
CA ASP A 358 29.91 18.67 19.86
C ASP A 358 30.12 17.75 18.64
N ALA A 359 29.15 17.67 17.72
CA ALA A 359 29.24 16.76 16.57
C ALA A 359 30.28 17.27 15.54
N SER A 360 31.38 16.51 15.36
CA SER A 360 32.38 16.78 14.32
C SER A 360 31.93 16.33 12.93
N GLU A 361 31.01 15.34 12.88
CA GLU A 361 30.32 14.85 11.69
C GLU A 361 28.84 14.58 12.04
N ALA A 362 27.91 15.03 11.20
CA ALA A 362 26.48 14.79 11.35
C ALA A 362 25.84 14.65 9.97
N CYS A 363 24.98 13.64 9.78
CA CYS A 363 24.28 13.40 8.52
C CYS A 363 22.76 13.40 8.76
N MET A 364 22.01 13.90 7.78
CA MET A 364 20.55 13.73 7.76
C MET A 364 20.19 12.29 7.33
N ALA A 365 18.93 11.90 7.53
CA ALA A 365 18.41 10.69 6.89
C ALA A 365 18.46 10.83 5.35
N ALA A 366 18.63 9.71 4.64
CA ALA A 366 18.56 9.71 3.19
C ALA A 366 17.15 10.11 2.74
N VAL A 367 17.08 10.95 1.71
CA VAL A 367 15.82 11.38 1.11
C VAL A 367 15.86 11.05 -0.37
N ASP A 368 14.87 10.28 -0.83
CA ASP A 368 14.76 9.89 -2.23
C ASP A 368 14.16 11.02 -3.06
N LEU A 369 14.89 11.44 -4.10
CA LEU A 369 14.50 12.50 -5.00
C LEU A 369 14.24 11.96 -6.41
N PRO A 370 13.03 12.15 -6.99
CA PRO A 370 12.76 11.78 -8.37
C PRO A 370 13.45 12.74 -9.36
N VAL A 371 14.24 12.21 -10.29
CA VAL A 371 14.97 12.98 -11.31
C VAL A 371 14.30 12.84 -12.69
N ALA A 372 13.06 13.31 -12.78
CA ALA A 372 12.32 13.34 -14.05
C ALA A 372 12.92 14.35 -15.06
N LYS A 373 12.88 14.01 -16.36
CA LYS A 373 13.43 14.82 -17.49
C LYS A 373 14.96 14.90 -17.55
N GLY A 374 15.66 13.99 -16.88
CA GLY A 374 17.08 13.72 -17.08
C GLY A 374 18.07 14.64 -16.34
N ARG A 375 17.65 15.73 -15.68
CA ARG A 375 18.55 16.51 -14.82
C ARG A 375 17.84 17.29 -13.71
N LEU A 376 18.26 17.08 -12.46
CA LEU A 376 17.86 17.85 -11.28
C LEU A 376 19.11 18.50 -10.65
N ALA A 377 19.02 19.77 -10.27
CA ALA A 377 20.16 20.54 -9.77
C ALA A 377 20.00 20.86 -8.29
N LEU A 378 20.78 20.20 -7.44
CA LEU A 378 20.89 20.46 -6.03
C LEU A 378 21.78 21.69 -5.80
N LYS A 379 21.17 22.85 -5.57
CA LYS A 379 21.88 24.13 -5.42
C LYS A 379 21.91 24.54 -3.96
N MET A 380 23.11 24.83 -3.46
CA MET A 380 23.30 25.44 -2.15
C MET A 380 23.63 26.93 -2.33
N GLN A 381 22.82 27.78 -1.72
CA GLN A 381 22.98 29.23 -1.74
C GLN A 381 23.55 29.70 -0.40
N ARG A 382 24.48 30.64 -0.46
CA ARG A 382 24.93 31.38 0.73
C ARG A 382 24.16 32.69 0.81
N LEU A 383 23.56 33.01 1.96
CA LEU A 383 23.04 34.33 2.27
C LEU A 383 24.22 35.29 2.46
N GLY A 384 24.71 35.86 1.34
CA GLY A 384 25.86 36.77 1.29
C GLY A 384 26.60 36.76 -0.05
N LYS A 385 27.72 37.51 -0.17
CA LYS A 385 28.58 37.46 -1.36
C LYS A 385 29.39 36.15 -1.36
N GLY A 386 29.06 35.23 -2.27
CA GLY A 386 29.82 34.00 -2.48
C GLY A 386 29.34 33.19 -3.69
N PRO A 387 30.20 32.34 -4.28
CA PRO A 387 29.85 31.52 -5.42
C PRO A 387 28.82 30.45 -5.04
N ARG A 388 27.79 30.28 -5.87
CA ARG A 388 26.81 29.19 -5.74
C ARG A 388 27.46 27.87 -6.12
N LYS A 389 27.36 26.86 -5.26
CA LYS A 389 27.78 25.49 -5.58
C LYS A 389 26.55 24.66 -5.92
N THR A 390 26.69 23.84 -6.97
CA THR A 390 25.61 23.03 -7.52
C THR A 390 26.11 21.62 -7.78
N LEU A 391 25.34 20.62 -7.34
CA LEU A 391 25.47 19.23 -7.76
C LEU A 391 24.32 18.90 -8.71
N ALA A 392 24.63 18.40 -9.89
CA ALA A 392 23.62 17.93 -10.83
C ALA A 392 23.42 16.42 -10.69
N LEU A 393 22.19 16.01 -10.40
CA LEU A 393 21.72 14.63 -10.55
C LEU A 393 21.25 14.47 -11.99
N VAL A 394 21.83 13.54 -12.75
CA VAL A 394 21.48 13.30 -14.15
C VAL A 394 20.95 11.87 -14.32
N CYS A 395 19.67 11.74 -14.67
CA CYS A 395 19.08 10.47 -15.07
C CYS A 395 19.26 10.27 -16.58
N ARG A 396 19.86 9.15 -16.99
CA ARG A 396 20.05 8.77 -18.40
C ARG A 396 18.97 7.79 -18.82
N PRO A 397 18.51 7.80 -20.09
CA PRO A 397 17.54 6.82 -20.57
C PRO A 397 18.06 5.37 -20.44
N PRO A 398 17.15 4.38 -20.36
CA PRO A 398 17.51 2.98 -20.12
C PRO A 398 18.38 2.43 -21.25
N ARG A 399 19.29 1.50 -20.91
CA ARG A 399 20.16 0.86 -21.92
C ARG A 399 19.29 0.03 -22.86
N LYS A 400 19.37 0.30 -24.17
CA LYS A 400 18.73 -0.54 -25.19
C LYS A 400 19.38 -1.94 -25.17
N THR A 401 18.72 -2.91 -24.54
CA THR A 401 19.16 -4.31 -24.59
C THR A 401 18.97 -4.85 -26.01
N HIS A 402 20.07 -5.27 -26.63
CA HIS A 402 20.08 -5.91 -27.94
C HIS A 402 19.44 -7.30 -27.85
N THR A 403 18.16 -7.44 -28.18
CA THR A 403 17.52 -8.73 -28.46
C THR A 403 17.45 -9.00 -29.98
N PRO A 404 17.59 -10.26 -30.45
CA PRO A 404 17.50 -10.59 -31.87
C PRO A 404 16.08 -10.37 -32.42
N ARG A 405 16.01 -9.79 -33.63
CA ARG A 405 14.84 -9.23 -34.30
C ARG A 405 13.80 -10.28 -34.79
N PRO A 406 12.49 -10.11 -34.50
CA PRO A 406 11.41 -10.75 -35.29
C PRO A 406 11.21 -10.01 -36.63
N LYS A 407 10.82 -10.75 -37.68
CA LYS A 407 10.66 -10.28 -39.08
C LYS A 407 9.78 -9.02 -39.24
N PRO A 408 10.01 -8.19 -40.28
CA PRO A 408 9.43 -6.85 -40.39
C PRO A 408 7.92 -6.87 -40.66
N GLY A 409 7.13 -6.45 -39.67
CA GLY A 409 5.78 -5.91 -39.85
C GLY A 409 5.81 -4.38 -40.05
N PRO A 410 4.70 -3.76 -40.50
CA PRO A 410 4.70 -2.36 -40.94
C PRO A 410 5.02 -1.37 -39.80
N ARG A 411 5.75 -0.31 -40.16
CA ARG A 411 6.22 0.80 -39.31
C ARG A 411 5.16 1.27 -38.28
N PRO A 412 5.50 1.41 -36.97
CA PRO A 412 4.59 2.01 -35.99
C PRO A 412 4.23 3.45 -36.39
N PRO A 413 2.95 3.85 -36.36
CA PRO A 413 2.58 5.23 -36.64
C PRO A 413 3.01 6.13 -35.48
N ALA A 414 3.16 7.43 -35.77
CA ALA A 414 3.38 8.49 -34.80
C ALA A 414 2.46 8.32 -33.57
N GLY A 415 2.98 8.60 -32.36
CA GLY A 415 2.28 8.36 -31.10
C GLY A 415 0.84 8.85 -31.10
N THR A 416 -0.03 8.10 -30.43
CA THR A 416 -1.46 8.40 -30.32
C THR A 416 -1.64 9.76 -29.66
N THR A 417 -2.40 10.66 -30.29
CA THR A 417 -2.68 12.01 -29.76
C THR A 417 -4.18 12.17 -29.54
N PHE A 418 -4.60 13.27 -28.92
CA PHE A 418 -6.02 13.59 -28.79
C PHE A 418 -6.73 13.66 -30.16
N ALA A 419 -6.01 14.04 -31.22
CA ALA A 419 -6.54 14.00 -32.59
C ALA A 419 -6.93 12.59 -33.04
N THR A 420 -6.27 11.55 -32.52
CA THR A 420 -6.65 10.15 -32.76
C THR A 420 -7.95 9.80 -32.04
N ILE A 421 -8.13 10.22 -30.78
CA ILE A 421 -9.38 10.04 -30.02
C ILE A 421 -10.54 10.77 -30.72
N GLN A 422 -10.31 12.02 -31.14
CA GLN A 422 -11.27 12.81 -31.89
C GLN A 422 -11.75 12.03 -33.12
N LYS A 423 -10.81 11.59 -33.96
CA LYS A 423 -11.13 10.95 -35.24
C LYS A 423 -11.73 9.55 -35.10
N GLN A 424 -11.21 8.74 -34.18
CA GLN A 424 -11.54 7.31 -34.09
C GLN A 424 -12.71 7.02 -33.14
N ILE A 425 -13.02 7.93 -32.21
CA ILE A 425 -14.06 7.71 -31.21
C ILE A 425 -15.14 8.78 -31.30
N PHE A 426 -14.78 10.05 -31.12
CA PHE A 426 -15.76 11.13 -31.05
C PHE A 426 -16.46 11.35 -32.38
N ASP A 427 -15.72 11.56 -33.47
CA ASP A 427 -16.29 11.77 -34.81
C ASP A 427 -17.05 10.53 -35.30
N ALA A 428 -16.60 9.34 -34.90
CA ALA A 428 -17.18 8.08 -35.34
C ALA A 428 -18.55 7.80 -34.71
N SER A 429 -18.80 8.27 -33.49
CA SER A 429 -19.97 7.80 -32.71
C SER A 429 -20.58 8.80 -31.72
N CYS A 430 -19.91 9.91 -31.39
CA CYS A 430 -20.37 10.84 -30.35
C CYS A 430 -20.73 12.22 -30.90
N ALA A 431 -19.86 12.80 -31.73
CA ALA A 431 -19.98 14.12 -32.32
C ALA A 431 -20.98 14.18 -33.48
N THR A 432 -22.12 13.50 -33.33
CA THR A 432 -23.18 13.48 -34.33
C THR A 432 -24.01 14.77 -34.26
N PRO A 433 -24.57 15.25 -35.38
CA PRO A 433 -25.41 16.46 -35.40
C PRO A 433 -26.66 16.39 -34.51
N THR A 434 -27.00 15.21 -34.01
CA THR A 434 -28.19 14.96 -33.18
C THR A 434 -27.89 14.78 -31.69
N CYS A 435 -26.64 14.49 -31.32
CA CYS A 435 -26.29 14.14 -29.94
C CYS A 435 -25.26 15.09 -29.33
N HIS A 436 -24.00 15.07 -29.76
CA HIS A 436 -22.94 15.91 -29.19
C HIS A 436 -22.13 16.64 -30.26
N GLY A 437 -22.80 17.22 -31.26
CA GLY A 437 -22.16 18.00 -32.32
C GLY A 437 -22.51 19.48 -32.26
N ALA A 438 -21.90 20.28 -33.12
CA ALA A 438 -22.10 21.73 -33.16
C ALA A 438 -23.57 22.16 -33.36
N ALA A 439 -24.39 21.31 -34.02
CA ALA A 439 -25.81 21.57 -34.24
C ALA A 439 -26.72 21.11 -33.07
N ALA A 440 -26.26 20.17 -32.23
CA ALA A 440 -26.98 19.67 -31.07
C ALA A 440 -26.00 19.20 -29.98
N ALA A 441 -26.02 19.92 -28.85
CA ALA A 441 -25.14 19.66 -27.71
C ALA A 441 -25.93 19.08 -26.53
N SER A 442 -26.24 17.78 -26.59
CA SER A 442 -26.92 17.07 -25.50
C SER A 442 -26.12 17.18 -24.21
N GLY A 443 -26.78 17.54 -23.12
CA GLY A 443 -26.10 17.82 -21.85
C GLY A 443 -25.12 19.01 -21.90
N GLY A 444 -25.31 19.93 -22.87
CA GLY A 444 -24.44 21.09 -23.06
C GLY A 444 -23.01 20.71 -23.46
N LEU A 445 -22.83 19.59 -24.16
CA LEU A 445 -21.52 19.08 -24.59
C LEU A 445 -21.46 18.99 -26.11
N ASP A 446 -20.56 19.78 -26.71
CA ASP A 446 -20.15 19.70 -28.11
C ASP A 446 -18.79 19.01 -28.22
N LEU A 447 -18.75 17.87 -28.90
CA LEU A 447 -17.57 17.05 -29.18
C LEU A 447 -17.08 17.22 -30.62
N ALA A 448 -17.60 18.18 -31.39
CA ALA A 448 -17.12 18.45 -32.74
C ALA A 448 -15.63 18.84 -32.73
N PRO A 449 -14.90 18.54 -33.83
CA PRO A 449 -13.51 18.95 -33.99
C PRO A 449 -13.33 20.45 -33.74
N GLY A 450 -12.37 20.81 -32.89
CA GLY A 450 -12.10 22.20 -32.51
C GLY A 450 -12.78 22.66 -31.21
N SER A 451 -13.93 22.08 -30.84
CA SER A 451 -14.65 22.39 -29.60
C SER A 451 -14.40 21.37 -28.48
N SER A 452 -14.23 20.10 -28.84
CA SER A 452 -14.23 18.95 -27.92
C SER A 452 -13.26 19.07 -26.73
N TYR A 453 -11.99 19.38 -26.98
CA TYR A 453 -10.95 19.40 -25.95
C TYR A 453 -11.27 20.42 -24.85
N GLY A 454 -11.56 21.66 -25.25
CA GLY A 454 -11.88 22.75 -24.33
C GLY A 454 -13.21 22.55 -23.59
N ASN A 455 -14.11 21.71 -24.13
CA ASN A 455 -15.36 21.33 -23.49
C ASN A 455 -15.24 20.14 -22.52
N LEU A 456 -14.11 19.43 -22.53
CA LEU A 456 -13.89 18.20 -21.75
C LEU A 456 -12.90 18.41 -20.62
N VAL A 457 -11.69 18.88 -20.94
CA VAL A 457 -10.55 18.81 -20.02
C VAL A 457 -10.62 19.92 -18.98
N GLY A 458 -10.72 19.54 -17.70
CA GLY A 458 -10.83 20.50 -16.60
C GLY A 458 -12.20 21.18 -16.49
N VAL A 459 -13.19 20.78 -17.28
CA VAL A 459 -14.52 21.38 -17.30
C VAL A 459 -15.46 20.64 -16.33
N PRO A 460 -16.18 21.32 -15.44
CA PRO A 460 -17.18 20.69 -14.58
C PRO A 460 -18.25 19.91 -15.37
N ALA A 461 -18.68 18.77 -14.83
CA ALA A 461 -19.78 18.02 -15.40
C ALA A 461 -21.08 18.83 -15.28
N ALA A 462 -21.82 18.96 -16.40
CA ALA A 462 -23.08 19.72 -16.44
C ALA A 462 -24.29 18.92 -15.94
N ASN A 463 -24.12 17.61 -15.71
CA ASN A 463 -25.16 16.80 -15.09
C ASN A 463 -25.28 17.20 -13.60
N PRO A 464 -26.48 17.50 -13.08
CA PRO A 464 -26.64 17.98 -11.71
C PRO A 464 -26.11 17.04 -10.62
N GLY A 465 -26.23 15.71 -10.78
CA GLY A 465 -25.70 14.73 -9.84
C GLY A 465 -24.17 14.74 -9.82
N ALA A 466 -23.55 14.69 -10.99
CA ALA A 466 -22.11 14.75 -11.14
C ALA A 466 -21.53 16.10 -10.67
N GLN A 467 -22.26 17.20 -10.92
CA GLN A 467 -21.86 18.54 -10.49
C GLN A 467 -21.92 18.67 -8.96
N ALA A 468 -22.91 18.07 -8.31
CA ALA A 468 -23.00 18.03 -6.85
C ALA A 468 -21.84 17.25 -6.22
N GLY A 469 -21.33 16.23 -6.91
CA GLY A 469 -20.10 15.50 -6.54
C GLY A 469 -18.79 16.20 -6.91
N GLY A 470 -18.85 17.39 -7.53
CA GLY A 470 -17.66 18.14 -7.95
C GLY A 470 -16.89 17.49 -9.11
N LEU A 471 -17.51 16.59 -9.87
CA LEU A 471 -16.83 15.85 -10.94
C LEU A 471 -16.51 16.74 -12.14
N LEU A 472 -15.36 16.49 -12.74
CA LEU A 472 -14.97 17.07 -14.04
C LEU A 472 -15.36 16.11 -15.16
N ARG A 473 -15.73 16.65 -16.33
CA ARG A 473 -15.94 15.89 -17.56
C ARG A 473 -14.71 15.04 -17.86
N VAL A 474 -13.53 15.64 -17.81
CA VAL A 474 -12.24 14.95 -17.76
C VAL A 474 -11.38 15.61 -16.68
N ALA A 475 -10.95 14.81 -15.71
CA ALA A 475 -9.98 15.16 -14.68
C ALA A 475 -8.57 14.73 -15.13
N PRO A 476 -7.69 15.67 -15.51
CA PRO A 476 -6.34 15.34 -15.99
C PRO A 476 -5.55 14.53 -14.96
N GLY A 477 -4.94 13.43 -15.41
CA GLY A 477 -4.13 12.54 -14.56
C GLY A 477 -4.96 11.59 -13.70
N ASN A 478 -6.29 11.69 -13.71
CA ASN A 478 -7.16 10.85 -12.89
C ASN A 478 -8.37 10.35 -13.69
N ALA A 479 -8.23 9.16 -14.26
CA ALA A 479 -9.27 8.54 -15.09
C ALA A 479 -10.53 8.17 -14.29
N ASP A 480 -10.38 7.77 -13.03
CA ASP A 480 -11.49 7.28 -12.20
C ASP A 480 -12.45 8.40 -11.75
N SER A 481 -11.91 9.62 -11.58
CA SER A 481 -12.70 10.83 -11.31
C SER A 481 -13.20 11.56 -12.56
N SER A 482 -12.95 11.01 -13.76
CA SER A 482 -13.38 11.62 -15.02
C SER A 482 -14.77 11.15 -15.43
N PHE A 483 -15.75 12.07 -15.38
CA PHE A 483 -17.15 11.77 -15.66
C PHE A 483 -17.39 11.23 -17.08
N LEU A 484 -16.56 11.62 -18.06
CA LEU A 484 -16.58 11.06 -19.42
C LEU A 484 -16.38 9.54 -19.39
N LEU A 485 -15.41 9.03 -18.64
CA LEU A 485 -15.10 7.60 -18.60
C LEU A 485 -16.18 6.84 -17.83
N GLN A 486 -16.67 7.40 -16.71
CA GLN A 486 -17.82 6.87 -15.96
C GLN A 486 -19.06 6.76 -16.85
N LYS A 487 -19.34 7.78 -17.68
CA LYS A 487 -20.42 7.78 -18.67
C LYS A 487 -20.28 6.70 -19.73
N LEU A 488 -19.08 6.42 -20.21
CA LEU A 488 -18.82 5.40 -21.23
C LEU A 488 -18.81 3.97 -20.67
N LEU A 489 -18.38 3.80 -19.42
CA LEU A 489 -18.39 2.51 -18.71
C LEU A 489 -19.78 2.19 -18.15
N GLY A 490 -20.59 3.21 -17.87
CA GLY A 490 -21.91 3.05 -17.24
C GLY A 490 -21.85 2.94 -15.72
N ASN A 491 -20.73 3.30 -15.10
CA ASN A 491 -20.59 3.39 -13.65
C ASN A 491 -21.20 4.71 -13.17
N LEU A 492 -22.53 4.76 -13.07
CA LEU A 492 -23.31 5.97 -12.82
C LEU A 492 -24.38 5.70 -11.77
N THR A 493 -24.59 6.65 -10.87
CA THR A 493 -25.77 6.67 -10.01
C THR A 493 -27.02 7.04 -10.83
N PRO A 494 -28.24 6.75 -10.33
CA PRO A 494 -29.47 7.17 -11.01
C PRO A 494 -29.56 8.69 -11.26
N ALA A 495 -28.98 9.50 -10.38
CA ALA A 495 -28.93 10.97 -10.52
C ALA A 495 -27.99 11.43 -11.65
N GLU A 496 -27.01 10.60 -12.01
CA GLU A 496 -26.04 10.89 -13.05
C GLU A 496 -26.52 10.47 -14.44
N GLY A 497 -27.66 9.78 -14.53
CA GLY A 497 -28.28 9.32 -15.77
C GLY A 497 -27.69 8.02 -16.29
N VAL A 498 -27.83 7.76 -17.59
CA VAL A 498 -27.48 6.45 -18.18
C VAL A 498 -26.16 6.47 -18.96
N ARG A 499 -25.67 5.27 -19.29
CA ARG A 499 -24.45 5.02 -20.07
C ARG A 499 -24.56 5.62 -21.47
N MET A 500 -23.44 6.16 -21.96
CA MET A 500 -23.28 6.63 -23.33
C MET A 500 -22.41 5.67 -24.16
N PRO A 501 -22.67 5.54 -25.47
CA PRO A 501 -23.76 6.17 -26.22
C PRO A 501 -25.11 5.50 -25.93
N LEU A 502 -26.18 6.31 -25.86
CA LEU A 502 -27.57 5.83 -25.68
C LEU A 502 -28.03 4.93 -26.83
N VAL A 503 -27.59 5.27 -28.04
CA VAL A 503 -27.92 4.57 -29.29
C VAL A 503 -26.65 4.46 -30.13
N GLY A 504 -26.50 3.35 -30.85
CA GLY A 504 -25.30 3.05 -31.63
C GLY A 504 -24.34 2.09 -30.91
N ARG A 505 -23.19 1.85 -31.52
CA ARG A 505 -22.20 0.90 -31.01
C ARG A 505 -21.38 1.54 -29.88
N PRO A 506 -21.28 0.92 -28.70
CA PRO A 506 -20.42 1.44 -27.64
C PRO A 506 -18.94 1.35 -28.06
N PRO A 507 -18.07 2.23 -27.51
CA PRO A 507 -16.64 2.13 -27.75
C PRO A 507 -16.10 0.75 -27.37
N THR A 508 -15.17 0.22 -28.16
CA THR A 508 -14.51 -1.05 -27.88
C THR A 508 -13.62 -0.93 -26.64
N PRO A 509 -13.22 -2.05 -26.01
CA PRO A 509 -12.27 -2.02 -24.89
C PRO A 509 -10.98 -1.27 -25.22
N ALA A 510 -10.44 -1.43 -26.43
CA ALA A 510 -9.26 -0.70 -26.89
C ALA A 510 -9.50 0.82 -27.03
N GLN A 511 -10.71 1.24 -27.45
CA GLN A 511 -11.07 2.65 -27.52
C GLN A 511 -11.28 3.27 -26.13
N LEU A 512 -11.87 2.53 -25.19
CA LEU A 512 -12.01 2.94 -23.80
C LEU A 512 -10.63 3.07 -23.13
N ASP A 513 -9.74 2.11 -23.35
CA ASP A 513 -8.38 2.14 -22.84
C ASP A 513 -7.55 3.28 -23.47
N MET A 514 -7.77 3.60 -24.74
CA MET A 514 -7.15 4.77 -25.38
C MET A 514 -7.57 6.09 -24.70
N ILE A 515 -8.85 6.23 -24.32
CA ILE A 515 -9.33 7.38 -23.54
C ILE A 515 -8.73 7.36 -22.13
N ARG A 516 -8.69 6.20 -21.47
CA ARG A 516 -8.13 6.04 -20.11
C ARG A 516 -6.67 6.49 -20.06
N ARG A 517 -5.85 5.99 -20.98
CA ARG A 517 -4.41 6.35 -21.10
C ARG A 517 -4.20 7.82 -21.40
N TRP A 518 -5.00 8.40 -22.29
CA TRP A 518 -4.97 9.84 -22.55
C TRP A 518 -5.22 10.66 -21.29
N ILE A 519 -6.27 10.31 -20.53
CA ILE A 519 -6.60 11.01 -19.29
C ILE A 519 -5.47 10.84 -18.26
N ALA A 520 -4.98 9.61 -18.06
CA ALA A 520 -3.90 9.30 -17.13
C ALA A 520 -2.59 10.06 -17.46
N ALA A 521 -2.29 10.26 -18.74
CA ALA A 521 -1.16 11.07 -19.20
C ALA A 521 -1.34 12.60 -19.00
N GLY A 522 -2.37 13.03 -18.26
CA GLY A 522 -2.68 14.45 -18.04
C GLY A 522 -3.55 15.07 -19.13
N ALA A 523 -4.26 14.25 -19.91
CA ALA A 523 -5.14 14.65 -20.99
C ALA A 523 -4.49 15.64 -22.00
N PRO A 524 -3.29 15.37 -22.55
CA PRO A 524 -2.62 16.32 -23.44
C PRO A 524 -3.37 16.54 -24.76
N GLN A 525 -3.44 17.79 -25.25
CA GLN A 525 -4.10 18.12 -26.52
C GLN A 525 -3.30 17.72 -27.76
N THR A 526 -1.98 17.91 -27.73
CA THR A 526 -1.11 17.75 -28.92
C THR A 526 0.05 16.80 -28.70
N ALA A 527 0.42 16.53 -27.44
CA ALA A 527 1.47 15.58 -27.13
C ALA A 527 0.95 14.13 -27.29
N PRO A 528 1.82 13.20 -27.73
CA PRO A 528 1.48 11.79 -27.73
C PRO A 528 1.38 11.25 -26.30
N PHE A 529 0.58 10.19 -26.12
CA PHE A 529 0.38 9.48 -24.86
C PHE A 529 0.34 7.97 -25.06
#